data_AF-A0A7J9WX73-F1
#
_entry.id   AF-A0A7J9WX73-F1
#
_cell.length_a   1.000
_cell.length_b   1.000
_cell.length_c   1.000
_cell.angle_alpha   90.00
_cell.angle_beta   90.00
_cell.angle_gamma   90.00
#
_symmetry.space_group_name_H-M   'P 1'
#
loop_
_entity.id
_entity.type
_entity.pdbx_description
1 polymer ?
#
loop_
_entity_poly.entity_id
_entity_poly.type
_entity_poly.pdbx_seq_one_letter_code
_entity_poly.pdbx_strand_id
1 'polypeptide(L)'
;MADVLVIHYHEISLKGRNRDFFEDTLGRNLKRALRGTGYDRIRRGFGRITVDFKAANRLADAVERASKVFGIANIGVGRRVAQDIHEIGAVALELMEAEPFESFAVRARRSHSTFAMKSSEINEIIGQRIKDATGAPVRLKEPDATVHIEVFGNTALVYRRRIRGLGGLPVGTSGRMIALLSGGIDSPVASWRMALRGAEIEFLHFHGRPYTDPSSIRQVEELLDVLVQYQLRGLLHLVPLGDAQKEIVLHSPANLRVVLYRRTMMRIAAALATQREAQALITGDSLGQVASQTVENINTVSGSIPGVQVFRPLIGMDKMEIIKTAQAIGTFDISTRKYQDCCVLFEPRSPITRATATAADRAEDELDVDALAGKALAGIETRVFELPSLK
;
A
#
# COMPACT_ATOMS: atom_id res chain seq x y z
N MET A 1 -30.34 15.34 -3.39
CA MET A 1 -29.79 14.24 -2.58
C MET A 1 -28.29 14.22 -2.77
N ALA A 2 -27.50 13.98 -1.71
CA ALA A 2 -26.05 14.05 -1.79
C ALA A 2 -25.44 12.68 -2.06
N ASP A 3 -24.48 12.63 -2.99
CA ASP A 3 -23.64 11.45 -3.21
C ASP A 3 -22.83 11.15 -1.96
N VAL A 4 -22.71 9.86 -1.66
CA VAL A 4 -21.96 9.39 -0.51
C VAL A 4 -21.20 8.11 -0.84
N LEU A 5 -19.93 8.07 -0.40
CA LEU A 5 -19.18 6.82 -0.29
C LEU A 5 -19.31 6.27 1.13
N VAL A 6 -19.69 5.00 1.23
CA VAL A 6 -19.78 4.24 2.48
C VAL A 6 -18.55 3.35 2.59
N ILE A 7 -17.66 3.67 3.52
CA ILE A 7 -16.38 2.98 3.65
C ILE A 7 -16.51 1.87 4.69
N HIS A 8 -16.35 0.63 4.21
CA HIS A 8 -16.33 -0.55 5.06
C HIS A 8 -14.90 -1.05 5.24
N TYR A 9 -14.55 -1.44 6.46
CA TYR A 9 -13.27 -2.02 6.85
C TYR A 9 -13.50 -3.31 7.64
N HIS A 10 -12.62 -4.30 7.49
CA HIS A 10 -12.71 -5.59 8.20
C HIS A 10 -11.72 -5.72 9.35
N GLU A 11 -10.41 -5.55 9.09
CA GLU A 11 -9.38 -5.78 10.12
C GLU A 11 -9.40 -4.71 11.23
N ILE A 12 -9.86 -3.50 10.92
CA ILE A 12 -9.94 -2.39 11.89
C ILE A 12 -10.98 -2.68 12.98
N SER A 13 -12.10 -3.33 12.66
CA SER A 13 -13.13 -3.65 13.66
C SER A 13 -12.66 -4.66 14.71
N LEU A 14 -11.57 -5.40 14.43
CA LEU A 14 -10.98 -6.37 15.35
C LEU A 14 -10.02 -5.74 16.38
N LYS A 15 -9.74 -4.42 16.29
CA LYS A 15 -8.72 -3.75 17.10
C LYS A 15 -9.20 -3.24 18.46
N GLY A 16 -10.45 -3.52 18.84
CA GLY A 16 -10.99 -3.23 20.18
C GLY A 16 -10.76 -1.78 20.60
N ARG A 17 -10.00 -1.58 21.69
CA ARG A 17 -9.69 -0.25 22.27
C ARG A 17 -8.86 0.65 21.35
N ASN A 18 -8.12 0.10 20.40
CA ASN A 18 -7.29 0.90 19.47
C ASN A 18 -8.04 1.33 18.22
N ARG A 19 -9.33 0.95 18.08
CA ARG A 19 -10.13 1.19 16.87
C ARG A 19 -10.12 2.65 16.43
N ASP A 20 -10.22 3.60 17.37
CA ASP A 20 -10.28 5.02 17.05
C ASP A 20 -9.03 5.51 16.32
N PHE A 21 -7.84 5.09 16.76
CA PHE A 21 -6.57 5.41 16.12
C PHE A 21 -6.51 4.92 14.65
N PHE A 22 -7.01 3.72 14.38
CA PHE A 22 -7.06 3.16 13.03
C PHE A 22 -8.05 3.93 12.15
N GLU A 23 -9.24 4.22 12.65
CA GLU A 23 -10.26 4.95 11.89
C GLU A 23 -9.86 6.42 11.65
N ASP A 24 -9.18 7.07 12.60
CA ASP A 24 -8.60 8.41 12.42
C ASP A 24 -7.56 8.42 11.33
N THR A 25 -6.67 7.42 11.33
CA THR A 25 -5.63 7.30 10.32
C THR A 25 -6.24 7.00 8.95
N LEU A 26 -7.25 6.13 8.86
CA LEU A 26 -8.00 5.89 7.63
C LEU A 26 -8.70 7.16 7.12
N GLY A 27 -9.31 7.93 8.02
CA GLY A 27 -9.93 9.21 7.69
C GLY A 27 -8.92 10.22 7.14
N ARG A 28 -7.73 10.32 7.72
CA ARG A 28 -6.63 11.16 7.20
C ARG A 28 -6.16 10.70 5.83
N ASN A 29 -6.03 9.39 5.62
CA ASN A 29 -5.61 8.82 4.34
C ASN A 29 -6.66 9.08 3.25
N LEU A 30 -7.95 8.92 3.55
CA LEU A 30 -9.04 9.29 2.63
C LEU A 30 -9.02 10.77 2.28
N LYS A 31 -8.79 11.68 3.24
CA LYS A 31 -8.69 13.13 2.94
C LYS A 31 -7.58 13.43 1.94
N ARG A 32 -6.43 12.76 2.06
CA ARG A 32 -5.30 12.90 1.12
C ARG A 32 -5.64 12.31 -0.24
N ALA A 33 -6.17 11.09 -0.26
CA ALA A 33 -6.53 10.38 -1.49
C ALA A 33 -7.55 11.19 -2.32
N LEU A 34 -8.56 11.76 -1.66
CA LEU A 34 -9.69 12.41 -2.33
C LEU A 34 -9.45 13.88 -2.71
N ARG A 35 -8.22 14.41 -2.59
CA ARG A 35 -7.93 15.79 -3.01
C ARG A 35 -8.29 16.03 -4.48
N GLY A 36 -9.07 17.08 -4.73
CA GLY A 36 -9.54 17.45 -6.07
C GLY A 36 -10.75 16.67 -6.58
N THR A 37 -11.31 15.73 -5.82
CA THR A 37 -12.50 14.95 -6.26
C THR A 37 -13.83 15.65 -6.01
N GLY A 38 -13.83 16.78 -5.30
CA GLY A 38 -15.05 17.45 -4.86
C GLY A 38 -15.72 16.82 -3.63
N TYR A 39 -15.00 15.99 -2.86
CA TYR A 39 -15.49 15.58 -1.54
C TYR A 39 -15.71 16.80 -0.65
N ASP A 40 -16.77 16.76 0.16
CA ASP A 40 -17.12 17.83 1.09
C ASP A 40 -16.65 17.48 2.51
N ARG A 41 -17.14 16.36 3.05
CA ARG A 41 -16.90 15.98 4.44
C ARG A 41 -16.70 14.48 4.59
N ILE A 42 -15.70 14.12 5.40
CA ILE A 42 -15.53 12.75 5.89
C ILE A 42 -16.09 12.68 7.31
N ARG A 43 -17.07 11.80 7.53
CA ARG A 43 -17.70 11.57 8.84
C ARG A 43 -17.33 10.20 9.37
N ARG A 44 -16.92 10.17 10.63
CA ARG A 44 -16.79 8.97 11.46
C ARG A 44 -17.95 8.90 12.43
N GLY A 45 -18.48 7.71 12.67
CA GLY A 45 -19.51 7.49 13.69
C GLY A 45 -20.30 6.22 13.44
N PHE A 46 -20.98 5.72 14.46
CA PHE A 46 -21.84 4.53 14.35
C PHE A 46 -21.17 3.32 13.69
N GLY A 47 -19.86 3.19 13.94
CA GLY A 47 -19.01 2.13 13.44
C GLY A 47 -18.74 2.14 11.94
N ARG A 48 -18.82 3.31 11.27
CA ARG A 48 -18.51 3.47 9.84
C ARG A 48 -17.81 4.78 9.54
N ILE A 49 -17.21 4.84 8.34
CA ILE A 49 -16.73 6.08 7.73
C ILE A 49 -17.60 6.37 6.50
N THR A 50 -18.04 7.62 6.35
CA THR A 50 -18.73 8.08 5.15
C THR A 50 -18.05 9.30 4.57
N VAL A 51 -18.09 9.43 3.25
CA VAL A 51 -17.59 10.60 2.53
C VAL A 51 -18.75 11.21 1.77
N ASP A 52 -19.16 12.42 2.17
CA ASP A 52 -20.18 13.19 1.46
C ASP A 52 -19.52 14.05 0.37
N PHE A 53 -20.22 14.29 -0.73
CA PHE A 53 -19.72 15.07 -1.87
C PHE A 53 -20.59 16.29 -2.15
N LYS A 54 -19.97 17.29 -2.78
CA LYS A 54 -20.68 18.44 -3.36
C LYS A 54 -21.44 18.02 -4.62
N ALA A 55 -22.36 18.85 -5.09
CA ALA A 55 -23.09 18.59 -6.34
C ALA A 55 -22.14 18.50 -7.55
N ALA A 56 -21.18 19.43 -7.65
CA ALA A 56 -20.07 19.32 -8.60
C ALA A 56 -18.97 18.44 -7.99
N ASN A 57 -18.93 17.17 -8.40
CA ASN A 57 -17.95 16.21 -7.93
C ASN A 57 -17.44 15.30 -9.05
N ARG A 58 -16.37 14.57 -8.75
CA ARG A 58 -15.75 13.55 -9.61
C ARG A 58 -15.88 12.18 -8.96
N LEU A 59 -17.11 11.71 -8.77
CA LEU A 59 -17.40 10.49 -7.99
C LEU A 59 -16.66 9.25 -8.51
N ALA A 60 -16.56 9.07 -9.82
CA ALA A 60 -15.83 7.94 -10.41
C ALA A 60 -14.35 7.94 -10.02
N ASP A 61 -13.67 9.09 -10.12
CA ASP A 61 -12.28 9.25 -9.69
C ASP A 61 -12.14 9.07 -8.17
N ALA A 62 -13.12 9.54 -7.39
CA ALA A 62 -13.14 9.36 -5.95
C ALA A 62 -13.22 7.90 -5.54
N VAL A 63 -14.05 7.11 -6.24
CA VAL A 63 -14.16 5.66 -6.05
C VAL A 63 -12.86 4.96 -6.39
N GLU A 64 -12.24 5.29 -7.52
CA GLU A 64 -10.97 4.69 -7.94
C GLU A 64 -9.85 4.99 -6.92
N ARG A 65 -9.72 6.26 -6.51
CA ARG A 65 -8.70 6.65 -5.53
C ARG A 65 -8.95 6.02 -4.17
N ALA A 66 -10.20 5.96 -3.72
CA ALA A 66 -10.55 5.31 -2.46
C ALA A 66 -10.29 3.80 -2.49
N SER A 67 -10.50 3.11 -3.62
CA SER A 67 -10.28 1.65 -3.70
C SER A 67 -8.82 1.26 -3.50
N LYS A 68 -7.89 2.17 -3.81
CA LYS A 68 -6.43 2.03 -3.60
C LYS A 68 -5.98 2.36 -2.17
N VAL A 69 -6.84 2.90 -1.30
CA VAL A 69 -6.48 3.22 0.09
C VAL A 69 -6.52 1.96 0.97
N PHE A 70 -5.36 1.61 1.54
CA PHE A 70 -5.26 0.51 2.49
C PHE A 70 -6.11 0.74 3.76
N GLY A 71 -6.65 -0.35 4.29
CA GLY A 71 -7.66 -0.35 5.36
C GLY A 71 -9.10 -0.48 4.85
N ILE A 72 -9.36 -0.18 3.57
CA ILE A 72 -10.71 -0.23 2.98
C ILE A 72 -10.97 -1.61 2.39
N ALA A 73 -11.96 -2.30 2.94
CA ALA A 73 -12.41 -3.59 2.41
C ALA A 73 -13.36 -3.42 1.24
N ASN A 74 -14.35 -2.53 1.38
CA ASN A 74 -15.36 -2.29 0.35
C ASN A 74 -15.87 -0.84 0.44
N ILE A 75 -16.32 -0.32 -0.71
CA ILE A 75 -16.86 1.02 -0.86
C ILE A 75 -18.29 0.89 -1.39
N GLY A 76 -19.27 1.31 -0.61
CA GLY A 76 -20.64 1.53 -1.08
C GLY A 76 -20.75 2.86 -1.80
N VAL A 77 -21.39 2.90 -2.97
CA VAL A 77 -21.66 4.14 -3.71
C VAL A 77 -23.15 4.38 -3.76
N GLY A 78 -23.63 5.48 -3.19
CA GLY A 78 -25.06 5.72 -3.14
C GLY A 78 -25.45 7.12 -2.70
N ARG A 79 -26.57 7.21 -1.97
CA ARG A 79 -27.15 8.47 -1.50
C ARG A 79 -27.38 8.46 0.01
N ARG A 80 -27.27 9.64 0.60
CA ARG A 80 -27.72 9.92 1.97
C ARG A 80 -29.12 10.53 1.93
N VAL A 81 -30.03 9.96 2.72
CA VAL A 81 -31.43 10.40 2.84
C VAL A 81 -31.87 10.51 4.30
N ALA A 82 -32.99 11.17 4.56
CA ALA A 82 -33.58 11.21 5.88
C ALA A 82 -34.01 9.80 6.32
N GLN A 83 -34.24 9.62 7.62
CA GLN A 83 -34.77 8.36 8.15
C GLN A 83 -36.28 8.26 7.90
N ASP A 84 -36.65 8.21 6.62
CA ASP A 84 -38.02 8.13 6.13
C ASP A 84 -38.15 6.99 5.11
N ILE A 85 -39.16 6.14 5.27
CA ILE A 85 -39.31 4.93 4.45
C ILE A 85 -39.64 5.26 2.98
N HIS A 86 -40.34 6.38 2.73
CA HIS A 86 -40.69 6.80 1.39
C HIS A 86 -39.48 7.36 0.64
N GLU A 87 -38.65 8.17 1.31
CA GLU A 87 -37.37 8.66 0.77
C GLU A 87 -36.40 7.50 0.49
N ILE A 88 -36.24 6.59 1.46
CA ILE A 88 -35.39 5.40 1.29
C ILE A 88 -35.86 4.58 0.08
N GLY A 89 -37.17 4.35 -0.06
CA GLY A 89 -37.71 3.59 -1.17
C GLY A 89 -37.60 4.28 -2.52
N ALA A 90 -37.69 5.61 -2.57
CA ALA A 90 -37.52 6.37 -3.81
C ALA A 90 -36.10 6.23 -4.34
N VAL A 91 -35.10 6.42 -3.47
CA VAL A 91 -33.69 6.24 -3.83
C VAL A 91 -33.33 4.79 -4.13
N ALA A 92 -33.88 3.84 -3.37
CA ALA A 92 -33.65 2.43 -3.63
C ALA A 92 -34.11 2.06 -5.04
N LEU A 93 -35.29 2.54 -5.46
CA LEU A 93 -35.80 2.32 -6.81
C LEU A 93 -34.93 3.01 -7.86
N GLU A 94 -34.58 4.29 -7.68
CA GLU A 94 -33.69 5.05 -8.58
C GLU A 94 -32.37 4.30 -8.84
N LEU A 95 -31.72 3.80 -7.79
CA LEU A 95 -30.45 3.08 -7.90
C LEU A 95 -30.60 1.69 -8.55
N MET A 96 -31.75 1.05 -8.39
CA MET A 96 -32.04 -0.25 -9.01
C MET A 96 -32.35 -0.09 -10.50
N GLU A 97 -33.06 0.96 -10.90
CA GLU A 97 -33.38 1.24 -12.31
C GLU A 97 -32.17 1.75 -13.10
N ALA A 98 -31.15 2.30 -12.44
CA ALA A 98 -29.95 2.83 -13.08
C ALA A 98 -29.10 1.80 -13.86
N GLU A 99 -29.21 0.51 -13.54
CA GLU A 99 -28.50 -0.58 -14.24
C GLU A 99 -29.41 -1.82 -14.31
N PRO A 100 -29.39 -2.62 -15.40
CA PRO A 100 -30.25 -3.79 -15.54
C PRO A 100 -29.98 -4.86 -14.46
N PHE A 101 -31.01 -5.64 -14.13
CA PHE A 101 -30.93 -6.78 -13.21
C PHE A 101 -32.10 -7.74 -13.45
N GLU A 102 -31.90 -9.04 -13.21
CA GLU A 102 -32.93 -10.06 -13.40
C GLU A 102 -33.57 -10.49 -12.07
N SER A 103 -32.81 -10.43 -10.97
CA SER A 103 -33.28 -10.71 -9.61
C SER A 103 -32.59 -9.81 -8.60
N PHE A 104 -33.23 -9.60 -7.45
CA PHE A 104 -32.67 -8.70 -6.44
C PHE A 104 -32.90 -9.13 -5.00
N ALA A 105 -32.13 -8.53 -4.09
CA ALA A 105 -32.39 -8.56 -2.66
C ALA A 105 -32.30 -7.16 -2.04
N VAL A 106 -33.08 -6.95 -0.97
CA VAL A 106 -32.92 -5.79 -0.07
C VAL A 106 -32.18 -6.25 1.17
N ARG A 107 -31.13 -5.51 1.56
CA ARG A 107 -30.35 -5.78 2.76
C ARG A 107 -30.26 -4.55 3.64
N ALA A 108 -31.23 -4.41 4.54
CA ALA A 108 -31.27 -3.38 5.55
C ALA A 108 -30.48 -3.76 6.80
N ARG A 109 -29.72 -2.80 7.33
CA ARG A 109 -29.02 -2.88 8.61
C ARG A 109 -29.30 -1.64 9.43
N ARG A 110 -29.71 -1.86 10.68
CA ARG A 110 -29.88 -0.80 11.68
C ARG A 110 -28.73 -0.81 12.66
N SER A 111 -28.22 0.36 13.04
CA SER A 111 -27.23 0.47 14.13
C SER A 111 -27.41 1.81 14.83
N HIS A 112 -27.62 1.79 16.15
CA HIS A 112 -27.83 3.00 16.95
C HIS A 112 -28.88 3.96 16.34
N SER A 113 -30.02 3.41 15.91
CA SER A 113 -31.09 4.15 15.24
C SER A 113 -32.36 4.09 16.10
N THR A 114 -33.05 5.23 16.19
CA THR A 114 -34.36 5.40 16.82
C THR A 114 -35.52 4.98 15.94
N PHE A 115 -35.25 4.44 14.74
CA PHE A 115 -36.30 4.09 13.79
C PHE A 115 -37.25 3.03 14.35
N ALA A 116 -38.55 3.24 14.22
CA ALA A 116 -39.55 2.30 14.73
C ALA A 116 -39.49 0.95 14.00
N MET A 117 -39.31 0.97 12.68
CA MET A 117 -39.33 -0.22 11.83
C MET A 117 -38.05 -1.07 11.99
N LYS A 118 -38.21 -2.38 12.16
CA LYS A 118 -37.16 -3.40 12.15
C LYS A 118 -36.56 -3.54 10.75
N SER A 119 -35.32 -4.04 10.68
CA SER A 119 -34.64 -4.26 9.38
C SER A 119 -35.42 -5.21 8.45
N SER A 120 -36.12 -6.21 9.00
CA SER A 120 -36.98 -7.11 8.22
C SER A 120 -38.16 -6.37 7.58
N GLU A 121 -38.82 -5.49 8.34
CA GLU A 121 -39.93 -4.68 7.84
C GLU A 121 -39.46 -3.72 6.73
N ILE A 122 -38.28 -3.11 6.90
CA ILE A 122 -37.66 -2.29 5.83
C ILE A 122 -37.40 -3.14 4.57
N ASN A 123 -36.86 -4.35 4.73
CA ASN A 123 -36.59 -5.23 3.59
C ASN A 123 -37.88 -5.59 2.83
N GLU A 124 -38.95 -5.90 3.55
CA GLU A 124 -40.25 -6.26 2.98
C GLU A 124 -40.88 -5.08 2.24
N ILE A 125 -40.98 -3.92 2.89
CA ILE A 125 -41.60 -2.72 2.30
C ILE A 125 -40.85 -2.26 1.06
N ILE A 126 -39.52 -2.13 1.16
CA ILE A 126 -38.71 -1.68 0.02
C ILE A 126 -38.64 -2.75 -1.06
N GLY A 127 -38.60 -4.02 -0.68
CA GLY A 127 -38.61 -5.15 -1.61
C GLY A 127 -39.90 -5.20 -2.42
N GLN A 128 -41.05 -5.04 -1.78
CA GLN A 128 -42.34 -4.98 -2.45
C GLN A 128 -42.39 -3.81 -3.44
N ARG A 129 -41.93 -2.62 -3.03
CA ARG A 129 -41.90 -1.43 -3.90
C ARG A 129 -41.05 -1.63 -5.16
N ILE A 130 -39.86 -2.23 -5.03
CA ILE A 130 -39.00 -2.51 -6.19
C ILE A 130 -39.66 -3.55 -7.09
N LYS A 131 -40.22 -4.62 -6.51
CA LYS A 131 -40.90 -5.68 -7.26
C LYS A 131 -42.10 -5.15 -8.05
N ASP A 132 -42.91 -4.29 -7.45
CA ASP A 132 -44.09 -3.73 -8.11
C ASP A 132 -43.72 -2.79 -9.26
N ALA A 133 -42.60 -2.06 -9.13
CA ALA A 133 -42.12 -1.15 -10.15
C ALA A 133 -41.40 -1.85 -11.32
N THR A 134 -40.60 -2.89 -11.03
CA THR A 134 -39.72 -3.51 -12.05
C THR A 134 -40.15 -4.89 -12.51
N GLY A 135 -41.05 -5.55 -11.78
CA GLY A 135 -41.48 -6.94 -12.02
C GLY A 135 -40.42 -7.99 -11.66
N ALA A 136 -39.22 -7.60 -11.23
CA ALA A 136 -38.13 -8.53 -10.95
C ALA A 136 -38.43 -9.41 -9.71
N PRO A 137 -38.12 -10.71 -9.73
CA PRO A 137 -38.26 -11.57 -8.55
C PRO A 137 -37.23 -11.26 -7.46
N VAL A 138 -37.67 -11.41 -6.20
CA VAL A 138 -36.78 -11.34 -5.02
C VAL A 138 -36.03 -12.67 -4.86
N ARG A 139 -34.71 -12.60 -4.76
CA ARG A 139 -33.82 -13.75 -4.55
C ARG A 139 -32.86 -13.48 -3.39
N LEU A 140 -33.00 -14.21 -2.27
CA LEU A 140 -32.19 -13.93 -1.07
C LEU A 140 -30.76 -14.49 -1.15
N LYS A 141 -30.58 -15.61 -1.85
CA LYS A 141 -29.29 -16.28 -2.08
C LYS A 141 -28.80 -15.93 -3.48
N GLU A 142 -27.61 -15.33 -3.59
CA GLU A 142 -26.98 -14.96 -4.86
C GLU A 142 -27.91 -14.16 -5.80
N PRO A 143 -28.42 -12.99 -5.39
CA PRO A 143 -29.13 -12.09 -6.29
C PRO A 143 -28.20 -11.40 -7.28
N ASP A 144 -28.72 -11.05 -8.46
CA ASP A 144 -27.97 -10.28 -9.46
C ASP A 144 -27.68 -8.86 -8.99
N ALA A 145 -28.65 -8.24 -8.31
CA ALA A 145 -28.51 -6.93 -7.71
C ALA A 145 -28.89 -6.92 -6.23
N THR A 146 -28.21 -6.10 -5.44
CA THR A 146 -28.58 -5.89 -4.03
C THR A 146 -28.66 -4.42 -3.75
N VAL A 147 -29.77 -3.96 -3.19
CA VAL A 147 -29.81 -2.66 -2.54
C VAL A 147 -29.50 -2.83 -1.06
N HIS A 148 -28.48 -2.11 -0.62
CA HIS A 148 -28.07 -2.03 0.78
C HIS A 148 -28.65 -0.77 1.39
N ILE A 149 -29.27 -0.92 2.56
CA ILE A 149 -29.85 0.17 3.33
C ILE A 149 -29.21 0.17 4.70
N GLU A 150 -28.54 1.24 5.06
CA GLU A 150 -27.96 1.38 6.39
C GLU A 150 -28.59 2.55 7.14
N VAL A 151 -29.30 2.25 8.23
CA VAL A 151 -30.02 3.23 9.03
C VAL A 151 -29.30 3.43 10.37
N PHE A 152 -28.97 4.69 10.70
CA PHE A 152 -28.25 5.06 11.92
C PHE A 152 -28.52 6.52 12.31
N GLY A 153 -28.53 6.82 13.61
CA GLY A 153 -28.92 8.14 14.09
C GLY A 153 -30.29 8.53 13.53
N ASN A 154 -30.34 9.64 12.79
CA ASN A 154 -31.52 10.16 12.09
C ASN A 154 -31.33 10.15 10.56
N THR A 155 -30.56 9.22 10.02
CA THR A 155 -30.18 9.20 8.60
C THR A 155 -30.15 7.77 8.06
N ALA A 156 -30.39 7.63 6.76
CA ALA A 156 -30.16 6.38 6.06
C ALA A 156 -29.19 6.58 4.88
N LEU A 157 -28.40 5.55 4.61
CA LEU A 157 -27.57 5.42 3.42
C LEU A 157 -28.17 4.32 2.55
N VAL A 158 -28.38 4.60 1.28
CA VAL A 158 -28.90 3.64 0.31
C VAL A 158 -27.91 3.53 -0.82
N TYR A 159 -27.44 2.31 -1.11
CA TYR A 159 -26.46 2.06 -2.16
C TYR A 159 -26.67 0.68 -2.76
N ARG A 160 -26.41 0.54 -4.07
CA ARG A 160 -26.49 -0.73 -4.79
C ARG A 160 -25.12 -1.39 -4.93
N ARG A 161 -24.12 -0.61 -5.34
CA ARG A 161 -22.80 -1.13 -5.69
C ARG A 161 -21.89 -1.19 -4.46
N ARG A 162 -21.14 -2.29 -4.36
CA ARG A 162 -20.00 -2.45 -3.43
C ARG A 162 -18.74 -2.71 -4.23
N ILE A 163 -17.89 -1.71 -4.33
CA ILE A 163 -16.58 -1.83 -4.97
C ILE A 163 -15.59 -2.39 -3.95
N ARG A 164 -14.86 -3.43 -4.34
CA ARG A 164 -13.83 -4.05 -3.50
C ARG A 164 -12.64 -3.09 -3.35
N GLY A 165 -12.20 -2.88 -2.12
CA GLY A 165 -10.93 -2.22 -1.81
C GLY A 165 -9.81 -3.25 -1.56
N LEU A 166 -8.61 -2.75 -1.27
CA LEU A 166 -7.43 -3.60 -1.04
C LEU A 166 -7.42 -4.32 0.32
N GLY A 167 -8.25 -3.90 1.27
CA GLY A 167 -8.22 -4.39 2.64
C GLY A 167 -6.94 -3.94 3.37
N GLY A 168 -6.43 -4.78 4.28
CA GLY A 168 -5.24 -4.46 5.07
C GLY A 168 -5.49 -3.43 6.16
N LEU A 169 -4.45 -2.67 6.50
CA LEU A 169 -4.47 -1.65 7.54
C LEU A 169 -4.10 -0.27 6.96
N PRO A 170 -4.67 0.83 7.50
CA PRO A 170 -4.31 2.18 7.08
C PRO A 170 -2.81 2.45 7.27
N VAL A 171 -2.14 2.94 6.22
CA VAL A 171 -0.74 3.39 6.29
C VAL A 171 -0.58 4.40 7.44
N GLY A 172 0.45 4.19 8.25
CA GLY A 172 0.76 4.99 9.45
C GLY A 172 0.28 4.36 10.76
N THR A 173 -0.34 3.17 10.73
CA THR A 173 -0.78 2.46 11.95
C THR A 173 0.24 1.46 12.48
N SER A 174 1.24 1.07 11.69
CA SER A 174 2.17 -0.02 11.99
C SER A 174 3.64 0.43 11.98
N GLY A 175 3.87 1.68 12.37
CA GLY A 175 5.22 2.23 12.48
C GLY A 175 5.81 2.73 11.17
N ARG A 176 7.03 3.24 11.26
CA ARG A 176 7.81 3.73 10.12
C ARG A 176 8.93 2.75 9.78
N MET A 177 9.16 2.53 8.48
CA MET A 177 10.19 1.62 7.98
C MET A 177 10.93 2.24 6.79
N ILE A 178 12.16 1.79 6.55
CA ILE A 178 12.92 2.14 5.34
C ILE A 178 12.97 0.92 4.41
N ALA A 179 12.45 1.06 3.19
CA ALA A 179 12.56 0.02 2.17
C ALA A 179 13.75 0.26 1.26
N LEU A 180 14.63 -0.73 1.14
CA LEU A 180 15.69 -0.74 0.15
C LEU A 180 15.05 -0.99 -1.22
N LEU A 181 14.87 0.07 -1.98
CA LEU A 181 14.24 0.06 -3.29
C LEU A 181 15.30 -0.04 -4.39
N SER A 182 15.16 -1.06 -5.22
CA SER A 182 15.93 -1.27 -6.43
C SER A 182 15.04 -1.10 -7.66
N GLY A 183 15.65 -1.04 -8.84
CA GLY A 183 14.93 -1.08 -10.11
C GLY A 183 14.31 -2.45 -10.43
N GLY A 184 14.49 -3.46 -9.56
CA GLY A 184 13.98 -4.82 -9.76
C GLY A 184 12.48 -4.94 -9.50
N ILE A 185 11.94 -6.13 -9.73
CA ILE A 185 10.51 -6.44 -9.56
C ILE A 185 10.15 -6.56 -8.07
N ASP A 186 11.08 -7.08 -7.27
CA ASP A 186 10.78 -7.60 -5.94
C ASP A 186 10.65 -6.49 -4.89
N SER A 187 11.56 -5.49 -4.89
CA SER A 187 11.57 -4.46 -3.85
C SER A 187 10.35 -3.51 -3.84
N PRO A 188 9.73 -3.12 -4.99
CA PRO A 188 8.43 -2.44 -4.98
C PRO A 188 7.33 -3.29 -4.36
N VAL A 189 7.28 -4.59 -4.68
CA VAL A 189 6.26 -5.53 -4.16
C VAL A 189 6.41 -5.73 -2.66
N ALA A 190 7.64 -5.88 -2.18
CA ALA A 190 7.94 -5.96 -0.74
C ALA A 190 7.47 -4.71 0.00
N SER A 191 7.78 -3.53 -0.53
CA SER A 191 7.37 -2.25 0.04
C SER A 191 5.84 -2.11 0.08
N TRP A 192 5.17 -2.44 -1.03
CA TRP A 192 3.70 -2.41 -1.12
C TRP A 192 3.04 -3.36 -0.10
N ARG A 193 3.59 -4.57 0.09
CA ARG A 193 3.08 -5.53 1.08
C ARG A 193 3.20 -5.02 2.51
N MET A 194 4.28 -4.31 2.85
CA MET A 194 4.43 -3.71 4.18
C MET A 194 3.50 -2.51 4.36
N ALA A 195 3.33 -1.67 3.33
CA ALA A 195 2.36 -0.59 3.34
C ALA A 195 0.91 -1.10 3.50
N LEU A 196 0.56 -2.24 2.87
CA LEU A 196 -0.73 -2.91 3.05
C LEU A 196 -0.96 -3.35 4.51
N ARG A 197 0.10 -3.63 5.27
CA ARG A 197 0.04 -3.91 6.71
C ARG A 197 0.10 -2.64 7.56
N GLY A 198 -0.06 -1.46 6.99
CA GLY A 198 -0.17 -0.18 7.68
C GLY A 198 1.15 0.49 8.02
N ALA A 199 2.28 -0.01 7.51
CA ALA A 199 3.58 0.64 7.71
C ALA A 199 3.69 1.91 6.84
N GLU A 200 4.28 2.97 7.40
CA GLU A 200 4.72 4.14 6.63
C GLU A 200 6.13 3.88 6.10
N ILE A 201 6.29 3.84 4.78
CA ILE A 201 7.55 3.49 4.12
C ILE A 201 8.27 4.74 3.60
N GLU A 202 9.49 4.94 4.06
CA GLU A 202 10.47 5.77 3.36
C GLU A 202 11.32 4.86 2.46
N PHE A 203 11.74 5.34 1.30
CA PHE A 203 12.42 4.53 0.28
C PHE A 203 13.88 4.93 0.20
N LEU A 204 14.78 3.94 0.16
CA LEU A 204 16.22 4.13 0.03
C LEU A 204 16.70 3.43 -1.24
N HIS A 205 17.24 4.21 -2.18
CA HIS A 205 17.83 3.69 -3.41
C HIS A 205 19.33 4.02 -3.47
N PHE A 206 20.14 2.99 -3.69
CA PHE A 206 21.56 3.13 -3.95
C PHE A 206 21.82 3.27 -5.45
N HIS A 207 22.68 4.22 -5.85
CA HIS A 207 23.02 4.44 -7.25
C HIS A 207 24.53 4.54 -7.49
N GLY A 208 24.95 4.25 -8.71
CA GLY A 208 26.35 4.18 -9.11
C GLY A 208 26.96 5.52 -9.57
N ARG A 209 26.20 6.63 -9.58
CA ARG A 209 26.74 7.94 -10.00
C ARG A 209 27.97 8.34 -9.17
N PRO A 210 28.99 8.95 -9.80
CA PRO A 210 29.05 9.39 -11.20
C PRO A 210 29.45 8.31 -12.22
N TYR A 211 29.68 7.06 -11.80
CA TYR A 211 30.18 5.99 -12.67
C TYR A 211 29.09 5.34 -13.56
N THR A 212 27.81 5.49 -13.20
CA THR A 212 26.66 5.04 -14.01
C THR A 212 25.85 6.22 -14.54
N ASP A 213 25.06 5.96 -15.58
CA ASP A 213 24.06 6.92 -16.06
C ASP A 213 22.88 7.07 -15.04
N PRO A 214 22.04 8.12 -15.15
CA PRO A 214 20.92 8.35 -14.22
C PRO A 214 19.70 7.43 -14.45
N SER A 215 19.78 6.41 -15.30
CA SER A 215 18.68 5.49 -15.63
C SER A 215 18.08 4.81 -14.40
N SER A 216 18.89 4.33 -13.46
CA SER A 216 18.39 3.67 -12.24
C SER A 216 17.56 4.63 -11.37
N ILE A 217 18.03 5.89 -11.25
CA ILE A 217 17.33 6.94 -10.50
C ILE A 217 15.97 7.22 -11.14
N ARG A 218 15.93 7.48 -12.45
CA ARG A 218 14.65 7.73 -13.16
C ARG A 218 13.67 6.57 -12.98
N GLN A 219 14.16 5.34 -13.09
CA GLN A 219 13.32 4.16 -12.93
C GLN A 219 12.71 4.05 -11.53
N VAL A 220 13.48 4.30 -10.46
CA VAL A 220 12.92 4.25 -9.10
C VAL A 220 11.99 5.42 -8.80
N GLU A 221 12.18 6.58 -9.42
CA GLU A 221 11.24 7.69 -9.34
C GLU A 221 9.89 7.32 -9.97
N GLU A 222 9.90 6.70 -11.16
CA GLU A 222 8.68 6.20 -11.80
C GLU A 222 8.01 5.09 -10.96
N LEU A 223 8.78 4.20 -10.34
CA LEU A 223 8.24 3.22 -9.40
C LEU A 223 7.57 3.90 -8.20
N LEU A 224 8.14 5.01 -7.70
CA LEU A 224 7.56 5.78 -6.62
C LEU A 224 6.28 6.48 -7.02
N ASP A 225 6.17 7.03 -8.23
CA ASP A 225 4.93 7.61 -8.74
C ASP A 225 3.77 6.60 -8.73
N VAL A 226 4.06 5.31 -8.95
CA VAL A 226 3.09 4.22 -8.79
C VAL A 226 2.82 3.93 -7.32
N LEU A 227 3.84 3.75 -6.48
CA LEU A 227 3.69 3.37 -5.08
C LEU A 227 2.98 4.43 -4.23
N VAL A 228 3.16 5.72 -4.53
CA VAL A 228 2.44 6.81 -3.84
C VAL A 228 0.95 6.83 -4.16
N GLN A 229 0.48 6.12 -5.19
CA GLN A 229 -0.96 5.93 -5.38
C GLN A 229 -1.63 5.13 -4.27
N TYR A 230 -0.84 4.29 -3.57
CA TYR A 230 -1.30 3.46 -2.45
C TYR A 230 -0.92 4.07 -1.10
N GLN A 231 0.32 4.54 -0.96
CA GLN A 231 0.83 5.10 0.29
C GLN A 231 0.48 6.59 0.49
N LEU A 232 0.06 7.27 -0.58
CA LEU A 232 -0.32 8.70 -0.63
C LEU A 232 0.84 9.69 -0.53
N ARG A 233 1.95 9.30 0.10
CA ARG A 233 3.19 10.07 0.21
C ARG A 233 4.39 9.14 0.33
N GLY A 234 5.52 9.51 -0.25
CA GLY A 234 6.78 8.77 -0.15
C GLY A 234 7.97 9.73 -0.09
N LEU A 235 9.00 9.35 0.67
CA LEU A 235 10.30 10.01 0.64
C LEU A 235 11.28 9.08 -0.07
N LEU A 236 12.01 9.59 -1.05
CA LEU A 236 13.07 8.87 -1.75
C LEU A 236 14.41 9.40 -1.30
N HIS A 237 15.20 8.54 -0.66
CA HIS A 237 16.58 8.77 -0.30
C HIS A 237 17.47 8.15 -1.37
N LEU A 238 18.20 9.00 -2.08
CA LEU A 238 19.16 8.61 -3.10
C LEU A 238 20.56 8.66 -2.48
N VAL A 239 21.24 7.51 -2.45
CA VAL A 239 22.59 7.40 -1.87
C VAL A 239 23.60 6.99 -2.95
N PRO A 240 24.66 7.78 -3.18
CA PRO A 240 25.76 7.37 -4.04
C PRO A 240 26.57 6.26 -3.37
N LEU A 241 26.73 5.13 -4.06
CA LEU A 241 27.52 3.99 -3.57
C LEU A 241 28.82 3.77 -4.34
N GLY A 242 29.02 4.46 -5.47
CA GLY A 242 30.13 4.18 -6.40
C GLY A 242 31.52 4.19 -5.76
N ASP A 243 31.80 5.14 -4.86
CA ASP A 243 33.08 5.23 -4.16
C ASP A 243 33.30 4.06 -3.20
N ALA A 244 32.27 3.68 -2.43
CA ALA A 244 32.34 2.52 -1.54
C ALA A 244 32.55 1.22 -2.32
N GLN A 245 31.90 1.08 -3.48
CA GLN A 245 32.12 -0.08 -4.34
C GLN A 245 33.54 -0.12 -4.90
N LYS A 246 34.10 1.03 -5.29
CA LYS A 246 35.49 1.12 -5.76
C LYS A 246 36.47 0.66 -4.68
N GLU A 247 36.31 1.10 -3.44
CA GLU A 247 37.16 0.66 -2.33
C GLU A 247 37.07 -0.86 -2.08
N ILE A 248 35.86 -1.43 -2.10
CA ILE A 248 35.64 -2.88 -1.97
C ILE A 248 36.27 -3.65 -3.15
N VAL A 249 36.25 -3.10 -4.37
CA VAL A 249 36.88 -3.74 -5.53
C VAL A 249 38.40 -3.81 -5.38
N LEU A 250 39.01 -2.75 -4.85
CA LEU A 250 40.45 -2.61 -4.69
C LEU A 250 41.00 -3.50 -3.57
N HIS A 251 40.26 -3.64 -2.47
CA HIS A 251 40.77 -4.25 -1.23
C HIS A 251 40.11 -5.58 -0.86
N SER A 252 39.12 -6.06 -1.61
CA SER A 252 38.40 -7.29 -1.25
C SER A 252 38.39 -8.38 -2.33
N PRO A 253 38.38 -9.67 -1.93
CA PRO A 253 38.29 -10.80 -2.85
C PRO A 253 37.06 -10.72 -3.77
N ALA A 254 37.25 -11.00 -5.05
CA ALA A 254 36.21 -10.83 -6.07
C ALA A 254 34.91 -11.56 -5.74
N ASN A 255 34.98 -12.80 -5.24
CA ASN A 255 33.83 -13.62 -4.92
C ASN A 255 32.98 -13.10 -3.74
N LEU A 256 33.56 -12.28 -2.84
CA LEU A 256 32.87 -11.70 -1.68
C LEU A 256 32.23 -10.33 -1.96
N ARG A 257 32.59 -9.66 -3.05
CA ARG A 257 32.19 -8.28 -3.35
C ARG A 257 30.69 -8.02 -3.22
N VAL A 258 29.84 -8.90 -3.75
CA VAL A 258 28.37 -8.74 -3.67
C VAL A 258 27.88 -8.76 -2.22
N VAL A 259 28.45 -9.64 -1.39
CA VAL A 259 28.10 -9.72 0.04
C VAL A 259 28.57 -8.44 0.76
N LEU A 260 29.76 -7.95 0.45
CA LEU A 260 30.32 -6.73 1.04
C LEU A 260 29.56 -5.46 0.62
N TYR A 261 29.14 -5.36 -0.65
CA TYR A 261 28.26 -4.28 -1.11
C TYR A 261 26.96 -4.28 -0.31
N ARG A 262 26.31 -5.45 -0.17
CA ARG A 262 25.06 -5.58 0.57
C ARG A 262 25.23 -5.26 2.05
N ARG A 263 26.31 -5.71 2.70
CA ARG A 263 26.62 -5.35 4.10
C ARG A 263 26.79 -3.84 4.26
N THR A 264 27.53 -3.19 3.36
CA THR A 264 27.69 -1.72 3.33
C THR A 264 26.35 -1.01 3.15
N MET A 265 25.52 -1.46 2.20
CA MET A 265 24.15 -0.94 2.01
C MET A 265 23.30 -1.09 3.28
N MET A 266 23.36 -2.25 3.95
CA MET A 266 22.61 -2.47 5.18
C MET A 266 23.07 -1.54 6.31
N ARG A 267 24.38 -1.30 6.47
CA ARG A 267 24.91 -0.34 7.46
C ARG A 267 24.43 1.08 7.19
N ILE A 268 24.50 1.53 5.94
CA ILE A 268 23.98 2.84 5.53
C ILE A 268 22.48 2.94 5.82
N ALA A 269 21.71 1.90 5.45
CA ALA A 269 20.28 1.85 5.69
C ALA A 269 19.93 1.88 7.18
N ALA A 270 20.68 1.16 8.02
CA ALA A 270 20.51 1.15 9.48
C ALA A 270 20.79 2.53 10.10
N ALA A 271 21.89 3.16 9.71
CA ALA A 271 22.21 4.50 10.17
C ALA A 271 21.16 5.54 9.73
N LEU A 272 20.65 5.44 8.49
CA LEU A 272 19.54 6.26 8.03
C LEU A 272 18.27 5.97 8.84
N ALA A 273 17.96 4.70 9.13
CA ALA A 273 16.80 4.32 9.92
C ALA A 273 16.82 4.96 11.32
N THR A 274 17.99 5.00 11.97
CA THR A 274 18.17 5.74 13.22
C THR A 274 17.88 7.23 13.06
N GLN A 275 18.44 7.89 12.04
CA GLN A 275 18.19 9.32 11.78
C GLN A 275 16.73 9.65 11.47
N ARG A 276 16.00 8.72 10.86
CA ARG A 276 14.60 8.88 10.44
C ARG A 276 13.59 8.34 11.44
N GLU A 277 14.06 7.83 12.58
CA GLU A 277 13.28 7.15 13.62
C GLU A 277 12.46 5.98 13.05
N ALA A 278 12.99 5.30 12.04
CA ALA A 278 12.38 4.11 11.47
C ALA A 278 12.71 2.88 12.32
N GLN A 279 11.70 2.03 12.53
CA GLN A 279 11.75 0.90 13.46
C GLN A 279 12.28 -0.38 12.80
N ALA A 280 12.31 -0.43 11.45
CA ALA A 280 12.79 -1.57 10.70
C ALA A 280 13.21 -1.21 9.28
N LEU A 281 14.00 -2.09 8.68
CA LEU A 281 14.32 -2.09 7.26
C LEU A 281 13.44 -3.11 6.51
N ILE A 282 13.24 -2.88 5.21
CA ILE A 282 12.53 -3.82 4.32
C ILE A 282 13.42 -4.13 3.13
N THR A 283 13.55 -5.41 2.79
CA THR A 283 14.21 -5.85 1.56
C THR A 283 13.26 -6.67 0.70
N GLY A 284 13.51 -6.66 -0.62
CA GLY A 284 12.84 -7.54 -1.58
C GLY A 284 13.46 -8.93 -1.66
N ASP A 285 14.05 -9.45 -0.57
CA ASP A 285 14.70 -10.76 -0.61
C ASP A 285 13.69 -11.91 -0.73
N SER A 286 13.97 -12.85 -1.64
CA SER A 286 13.27 -14.13 -1.79
C SER A 286 14.26 -15.30 -1.65
N LEU A 287 13.94 -16.30 -0.82
CA LEU A 287 14.90 -17.35 -0.48
C LEU A 287 15.19 -18.24 -1.69
N GLY A 288 16.48 -18.37 -2.03
CA GLY A 288 16.93 -19.28 -3.09
C GLY A 288 16.72 -18.78 -4.52
N GLN A 289 16.30 -17.52 -4.71
CA GLN A 289 16.08 -16.95 -6.05
C GLN A 289 17.39 -16.58 -6.77
N VAL A 290 18.38 -16.04 -6.04
CA VAL A 290 19.71 -15.68 -6.56
C VAL A 290 20.81 -16.09 -5.58
N ALA A 291 22.06 -16.16 -6.06
CA ALA A 291 23.22 -16.56 -5.25
C ALA A 291 23.37 -15.76 -3.95
N SER A 292 23.04 -14.46 -3.96
CA SER A 292 23.14 -13.58 -2.79
C SER A 292 21.98 -13.75 -1.78
N GLN A 293 20.99 -14.59 -2.08
CA GLN A 293 19.79 -14.82 -1.27
C GLN A 293 19.68 -16.28 -0.78
N THR A 294 20.82 -16.93 -0.54
CA THR A 294 20.90 -18.16 0.26
C THR A 294 20.78 -17.84 1.75
N VAL A 295 20.46 -18.84 2.58
CA VAL A 295 20.37 -18.65 4.04
C VAL A 295 21.69 -18.11 4.60
N GLU A 296 22.82 -18.66 4.14
CA GLU A 296 24.16 -18.28 4.55
C GLU A 296 24.47 -16.82 4.22
N ASN A 297 24.14 -16.39 3.00
CA ASN A 297 24.37 -15.01 2.58
C ASN A 297 23.40 -14.03 3.25
N ILE A 298 22.12 -14.39 3.42
CA ILE A 298 21.15 -13.56 4.15
C ILE A 298 21.59 -13.36 5.61
N ASN A 299 22.07 -14.41 6.27
CA ASN A 299 22.61 -14.34 7.63
C ASN A 299 23.86 -13.47 7.69
N THR A 300 24.81 -13.69 6.76
CA THR A 300 26.05 -12.91 6.68
C THR A 300 25.79 -11.42 6.43
N VAL A 301 24.83 -11.08 5.57
CA VAL A 301 24.44 -9.69 5.32
C VAL A 301 23.72 -9.08 6.52
N SER A 302 22.75 -9.78 7.11
CA SER A 302 21.98 -9.26 8.26
C SER A 302 22.85 -9.10 9.50
N GLY A 303 23.85 -9.96 9.69
CA GLY A 303 24.79 -9.89 10.81
C GLY A 303 25.64 -8.61 10.83
N SER A 304 25.71 -7.86 9.71
CA SER A 304 26.43 -6.58 9.66
C SER A 304 25.75 -5.44 10.43
N ILE A 305 24.49 -5.61 10.84
CA ILE A 305 23.67 -4.61 11.53
C ILE A 305 22.96 -5.22 12.74
N PRO A 306 23.72 -5.63 13.77
CA PRO A 306 23.15 -6.32 14.93
C PRO A 306 22.08 -5.45 15.63
N GLY A 307 20.96 -6.07 15.99
CA GLY A 307 19.84 -5.40 16.68
C GLY A 307 18.85 -4.66 15.78
N VAL A 308 19.11 -4.54 14.47
CA VAL A 308 18.19 -3.90 13.53
C VAL A 308 17.24 -4.93 12.93
N GLN A 309 15.93 -4.68 13.03
CA GLN A 309 14.92 -5.55 12.43
C GLN A 309 14.87 -5.37 10.91
N VAL A 310 14.93 -6.49 10.17
CA VAL A 310 14.79 -6.51 8.70
C VAL A 310 13.61 -7.38 8.31
N PHE A 311 12.57 -6.78 7.72
CA PHE A 311 11.42 -7.50 7.16
C PHE A 311 11.70 -7.94 5.71
N ARG A 312 11.33 -9.19 5.41
CA ARG A 312 11.47 -9.81 4.08
C ARG A 312 10.12 -10.36 3.63
N PRO A 313 9.21 -9.51 3.14
CA PRO A 313 7.82 -9.88 2.87
C PRO A 313 7.66 -10.95 1.78
N LEU A 314 8.72 -11.20 1.01
CA LEU A 314 8.75 -12.13 -0.13
C LEU A 314 9.55 -13.39 0.16
N ILE A 315 10.08 -13.58 1.38
CA ILE A 315 11.08 -14.63 1.67
C ILE A 315 10.62 -16.05 1.30
N GLY A 316 9.32 -16.33 1.38
CA GLY A 316 8.72 -17.61 1.03
C GLY A 316 7.79 -17.57 -0.19
N MET A 317 7.84 -16.50 -1.00
CA MET A 317 7.05 -16.39 -2.22
C MET A 317 7.82 -16.91 -3.42
N ASP A 318 7.13 -17.55 -4.36
CA ASP A 318 7.73 -17.86 -5.65
C ASP A 318 7.77 -16.64 -6.59
N LYS A 319 8.56 -16.75 -7.66
CA LYS A 319 8.76 -15.66 -8.63
C LYS A 319 7.47 -15.29 -9.36
N MET A 320 6.58 -16.24 -9.63
CA MET A 320 5.33 -15.99 -10.35
C MET A 320 4.32 -15.23 -9.47
N GLU A 321 4.27 -15.53 -8.17
CA GLU A 321 3.47 -14.77 -7.22
C GLU A 321 3.94 -13.30 -7.12
N ILE A 322 5.26 -13.09 -7.10
CA ILE A 322 5.86 -11.75 -7.08
C ILE A 322 5.51 -10.99 -8.37
N ILE A 323 5.71 -11.63 -9.54
CA ILE A 323 5.38 -11.03 -10.85
C ILE A 323 3.90 -10.67 -10.95
N LYS A 324 3.00 -11.58 -10.56
CA LYS A 324 1.55 -11.34 -10.56
C LYS A 324 1.18 -10.14 -9.69
N THR A 325 1.84 -10.01 -8.53
CA THR A 325 1.64 -8.85 -7.65
C THR A 325 2.16 -7.58 -8.31
N ALA A 326 3.37 -7.59 -8.88
CA ALA A 326 3.97 -6.45 -9.58
C ALA A 326 3.11 -5.97 -10.76
N GLN A 327 2.49 -6.89 -11.50
CA GLN A 327 1.54 -6.56 -12.57
C GLN A 327 0.26 -5.92 -12.01
N ALA A 328 -0.32 -6.50 -10.95
CA ALA A 328 -1.53 -6.00 -10.33
C ALA A 328 -1.37 -4.59 -9.73
N ILE A 329 -0.16 -4.24 -9.27
CA ILE A 329 0.15 -2.92 -8.72
C ILE A 329 0.78 -1.95 -9.74
N GLY A 330 1.01 -2.40 -10.98
CA GLY A 330 1.53 -1.56 -12.06
C GLY A 330 3.04 -1.27 -12.01
N THR A 331 3.84 -2.03 -11.27
CA THR A 331 5.30 -1.84 -11.18
C THR A 331 6.10 -2.71 -12.16
N PHE A 332 5.50 -3.78 -12.68
CA PHE A 332 6.21 -4.78 -13.50
C PHE A 332 6.86 -4.20 -14.76
N ASP A 333 6.14 -3.41 -15.54
CA ASP A 333 6.64 -2.84 -16.81
C ASP A 333 7.75 -1.81 -16.59
N ILE A 334 7.79 -1.17 -15.42
CA ILE A 334 8.87 -0.25 -15.04
C ILE A 334 10.10 -1.07 -14.63
N SER A 335 9.90 -2.07 -13.76
CA SER A 335 10.98 -2.92 -13.22
C SER A 335 11.68 -3.83 -14.24
N THR A 336 11.08 -4.08 -15.41
CA THR A 336 11.66 -4.92 -16.47
C THR A 336 12.47 -4.16 -17.50
N ARG A 337 12.47 -2.82 -17.46
CA ARG A 337 13.27 -1.99 -18.37
C ARG A 337 14.76 -2.18 -18.11
N LYS A 338 15.58 -1.93 -19.13
CA LYS A 338 17.03 -1.94 -18.97
C LYS A 338 17.50 -0.65 -18.29
N TYR A 339 18.32 -0.80 -17.25
CA TYR A 339 18.97 0.28 -16.53
C TYR A 339 20.37 -0.17 -16.10
N GLN A 340 21.22 0.78 -15.73
CA GLN A 340 22.52 0.47 -15.14
C GLN A 340 22.38 0.35 -13.63
N ASP A 341 22.30 -0.88 -13.13
CA ASP A 341 22.28 -1.15 -11.68
C ASP A 341 23.67 -0.90 -11.09
N CYS A 342 23.72 -0.19 -9.96
CA CYS A 342 24.94 -0.01 -9.19
C CYS A 342 25.58 -1.35 -8.80
N CYS A 343 24.78 -2.37 -8.49
CA CYS A 343 25.27 -3.68 -8.05
C CYS A 343 26.06 -4.42 -9.14
N VAL A 344 25.80 -4.10 -10.42
CA VAL A 344 26.37 -4.79 -11.58
C VAL A 344 27.67 -4.15 -12.07
N LEU A 345 27.93 -2.89 -11.71
CA LEU A 345 29.09 -2.10 -12.17
C LEU A 345 30.42 -2.85 -11.97
N PHE A 346 30.52 -3.67 -10.92
CA PHE A 346 31.71 -4.45 -10.57
C PHE A 346 31.39 -5.87 -10.09
N GLU A 347 30.35 -6.49 -10.66
CA GLU A 347 29.95 -7.85 -10.26
C GLU A 347 31.01 -8.89 -10.68
N PRO A 348 31.41 -9.81 -9.78
CA PRO A 348 32.34 -10.88 -10.13
C PRO A 348 31.70 -11.91 -11.07
N ARG A 349 32.51 -12.58 -11.90
CA ARG A 349 32.05 -13.69 -12.76
C ARG A 349 31.43 -14.86 -12.01
N SER A 350 31.81 -15.06 -10.75
CA SER A 350 31.35 -16.17 -9.92
C SER A 350 31.16 -15.69 -8.48
N PRO A 351 30.00 -15.10 -8.15
CA PRO A 351 29.69 -14.68 -6.79
C PRO A 351 29.55 -15.89 -5.86
N ILE A 352 29.96 -15.73 -4.61
CA ILE A 352 29.87 -16.80 -3.61
C ILE A 352 28.40 -17.05 -3.20
N THR A 353 28.01 -18.31 -3.13
CA THR A 353 26.66 -18.72 -2.70
C THR A 353 26.59 -19.02 -1.20
N ARG A 354 27.73 -19.21 -0.53
CA ARG A 354 27.83 -19.52 0.90
C ARG A 354 28.95 -18.72 1.56
N ALA A 355 28.75 -17.41 1.73
CA ALA A 355 29.66 -16.63 2.56
C ALA A 355 29.44 -16.96 4.04
N THR A 356 30.51 -16.81 4.83
CA THR A 356 30.44 -16.84 6.29
C THR A 356 30.66 -15.44 6.83
N ALA A 357 30.06 -15.13 7.97
CA ALA A 357 30.29 -13.86 8.68
C ALA A 357 31.79 -13.61 8.87
N THR A 358 32.53 -14.59 9.38
CA THR A 358 33.98 -14.49 9.60
C THR A 358 34.77 -14.15 8.33
N ALA A 359 34.41 -14.72 7.18
CA ALA A 359 35.12 -14.41 5.93
C ALA A 359 34.78 -12.99 5.43
N ALA A 360 33.53 -12.55 5.62
CA ALA A 360 33.13 -11.19 5.28
C ALA A 360 33.78 -10.16 6.22
N ASP A 361 33.81 -10.43 7.53
CA ASP A 361 34.42 -9.57 8.54
C ASP A 361 35.93 -9.39 8.25
N ARG A 362 36.65 -10.48 7.98
CA ARG A 362 38.08 -10.41 7.59
C ARG A 362 38.33 -9.62 6.33
N ALA A 363 37.44 -9.70 5.35
CA ALA A 363 37.56 -8.92 4.12
C ALA A 363 37.23 -7.43 4.33
N GLU A 364 36.54 -7.09 5.43
CA GLU A 364 36.27 -5.72 5.85
C GLU A 364 37.36 -5.14 6.75
N ASP A 365 38.28 -5.95 7.31
CA ASP A 365 39.41 -5.45 8.12
C ASP A 365 40.32 -4.48 7.34
N GLU A 366 40.36 -4.63 6.01
CA GLU A 366 41.11 -3.74 5.10
C GLU A 366 40.29 -2.51 4.66
N LEU A 367 39.04 -2.36 5.12
CA LEU A 367 38.11 -1.30 4.74
C LEU A 367 37.69 -0.45 5.96
N ASP A 368 37.70 0.87 5.82
CA ASP A 368 37.05 1.76 6.79
C ASP A 368 35.54 1.82 6.50
N VAL A 369 34.82 0.77 6.90
CA VAL A 369 33.38 0.60 6.61
C VAL A 369 32.52 1.74 7.19
N ASP A 370 32.91 2.30 8.33
CA ASP A 370 32.18 3.38 8.98
C ASP A 370 32.40 4.70 8.25
N ALA A 371 33.63 5.01 7.84
CA ALA A 371 33.90 6.18 6.99
C ALA A 371 33.20 6.07 5.63
N LEU A 372 33.17 4.88 5.03
CA LEU A 372 32.45 4.64 3.77
C LEU A 372 30.95 4.89 3.93
N ALA A 373 30.33 4.35 4.99
CA ALA A 373 28.92 4.57 5.26
C ALA A 373 28.61 6.05 5.57
N GLY A 374 29.46 6.69 6.39
CA GLY A 374 29.35 8.11 6.72
C GLY A 374 29.46 9.02 5.50
N LYS A 375 30.43 8.75 4.61
CA LYS A 375 30.59 9.49 3.35
C LYS A 375 29.38 9.33 2.44
N ALA A 376 28.87 8.11 2.30
CA ALA A 376 27.68 7.84 1.48
C ALA A 376 26.44 8.56 2.03
N LEU A 377 26.24 8.56 3.36
CA LEU A 377 25.15 9.29 4.00
C LEU A 377 25.30 10.81 3.88
N ALA A 378 26.51 11.35 3.94
CA ALA A 378 26.73 12.78 3.73
C ALA A 378 26.35 13.23 2.31
N GLY A 379 26.43 12.31 1.33
CA GLY A 379 26.03 12.53 -0.05
C GLY A 379 24.56 12.23 -0.36
N ILE A 380 23.72 12.01 0.65
CA ILE A 380 22.31 11.66 0.46
C ILE A 380 21.50 12.81 -0.15
N GLU A 381 20.69 12.51 -1.16
CA GLU A 381 19.68 13.43 -1.69
C GLU A 381 18.29 12.89 -1.33
N THR A 382 17.40 13.74 -0.79
CA THR A 382 16.03 13.32 -0.44
C THR A 382 15.00 14.04 -1.31
N ARG A 383 14.15 13.28 -2.00
CA ARG A 383 13.05 13.78 -2.83
C ARG A 383 11.70 13.41 -2.22
N VAL A 384 10.70 14.28 -2.38
CA VAL A 384 9.35 14.07 -1.85
C VAL A 384 8.40 13.75 -3.00
N PHE A 385 7.67 12.66 -2.85
CA PHE A 385 6.61 12.23 -3.77
C PHE A 385 5.28 12.26 -3.04
N GLU A 386 4.26 12.85 -3.66
CA GLU A 386 2.91 12.91 -3.11
C GLU A 386 1.89 12.53 -4.19
N LEU A 387 0.81 11.87 -3.78
CA LEU A 387 -0.32 11.64 -4.68
C LEU A 387 -0.81 13.00 -5.21
N PRO A 388 -0.82 13.22 -6.54
CA PRO A 388 -1.25 14.48 -7.10
C PRO A 388 -2.73 14.75 -6.80
N SER A 389 -3.08 16.00 -6.52
CA SER A 389 -4.48 16.42 -6.54
C SER A 389 -5.04 16.24 -7.95
N LEU A 390 -6.31 15.85 -8.07
CA LEU A 390 -7.00 16.02 -9.34
C LEU A 390 -7.05 17.52 -9.65
N LYS A 391 -6.68 17.87 -10.88
CA LYS A 391 -6.79 19.22 -11.43
C LYS A 391 -8.19 19.42 -12.01
#